data_AF-A0AA88YPB8-F1
#
_entry.id   AF-A0AA88YPB8-F1
#
_cell.length_a   1.000
_cell.length_b   1.000
_cell.length_c   1.000
_cell.angle_alpha   90.00
_cell.angle_beta   90.00
_cell.angle_gamma   90.00
#
_symmetry.space_group_name_H-M   'P 1'
#
loop_
_entity.id
_entity.type
_entity.pdbx_description
1 polymer ?
#
loop_
_entity_poly.entity_id
_entity_poly.type
_entity_poly.pdbx_seq_one_letter_code
_entity_poly.pdbx_strand_id
1 'polypeptide(L)' 'MSTANGIGFTTYDADNDIQPNVNCAVAHSGAWWHSDCGNTNLNGDYSFDDGYGVKWIVDKNGNTMRENIMKFKCV' A
#
# COMPACT_ATOMS: atom_id res chain seq x y z
N MET A 1 -3.36 -11.38 -6.99
CA MET A 1 -2.42 -11.83 -5.95
C MET A 1 -1.37 -10.75 -5.79
N SER A 2 -1.36 -10.00 -4.69
CA SER A 2 -0.35 -8.96 -4.40
C SER A 2 0.71 -9.53 -3.47
N THR A 3 1.71 -10.22 -4.01
CA THR A 3 2.83 -10.72 -3.20
C THR A 3 3.87 -9.62 -3.05
N ALA A 4 3.97 -9.05 -1.84
CA ALA A 4 5.01 -8.10 -1.45
C ALA A 4 6.37 -8.77 -1.13
N ASN A 5 6.42 -10.10 -1.09
CA ASN A 5 7.64 -10.84 -0.77
C ASN A 5 8.72 -10.62 -1.83
N GLY A 6 9.90 -10.14 -1.39
CA GLY A 6 11.04 -9.87 -2.26
C GLY A 6 10.95 -8.57 -3.05
N ILE A 7 9.93 -7.75 -2.81
CA ILE A 7 9.76 -6.46 -3.46
C ILE A 7 10.50 -5.38 -2.67
N GLY A 8 11.09 -4.42 -3.38
CA GLY A 8 11.71 -3.26 -2.76
C GLY A 8 10.67 -2.38 -2.08
N PHE A 9 11.12 -1.57 -1.12
CA PHE A 9 10.24 -0.57 -0.51
C PHE A 9 10.23 0.67 -1.40
N THR A 10 9.05 1.08 -1.88
CA THR A 10 8.87 2.22 -2.79
C THR A 10 8.39 3.44 -2.03
N THR A 11 8.97 4.60 -2.32
CA THR A 11 8.58 5.92 -1.79
C THR A 11 8.28 6.88 -2.94
N TYR A 12 7.74 8.06 -2.63
CA TYR A 12 7.43 9.07 -3.64
C TYR A 12 8.67 9.56 -4.44
N ASP A 13 9.85 9.43 -3.85
CA ASP A 13 11.16 9.86 -4.37
C ASP A 13 12.10 8.70 -4.73
N ALA A 14 11.70 7.45 -4.50
CA ALA A 14 12.48 6.26 -4.83
C ALA A 14 11.58 5.14 -5.36
N ASP A 15 11.63 4.91 -6.67
CA ASP A 15 10.80 3.94 -7.37
C ASP A 15 11.44 2.54 -7.37
N ASN A 16 10.90 1.63 -6.55
CA ASN A 16 11.33 0.24 -6.43
C ASN A 16 10.17 -0.74 -6.65
N ASP A 17 9.06 -0.26 -7.23
CA ASP A 17 7.91 -1.12 -7.52
C ASP A 17 8.11 -1.84 -8.86
N ILE A 18 7.19 -2.74 -9.22
CA ILE A 18 7.31 -3.55 -10.44
C ILE A 18 6.61 -2.85 -11.62
N GLN A 19 5.88 -1.76 -11.38
CA GLN A 19 5.03 -1.14 -12.39
C GLN A 19 5.88 -0.22 -13.29
N PRO A 20 5.96 -0.47 -14.61
CA PRO A 20 6.99 0.16 -15.45
C PRO A 20 6.71 1.64 -15.77
N ASN A 21 5.50 2.14 -15.53
CA ASN A 21 5.09 3.49 -15.96
C ASN A 21 4.44 4.31 -14.84
N VAL A 22 4.41 3.81 -13.61
CA VAL A 22 3.73 4.45 -12.48
C VAL A 22 4.53 4.18 -11.23
N ASN A 23 4.88 5.24 -10.49
CA ASN A 23 5.32 5.08 -9.12
C ASN A 23 4.07 4.91 -8.23
N CYS A 24 3.90 3.71 -7.69
CA CYS A 24 2.74 3.34 -6.90
C CYS A 24 2.65 4.10 -5.58
N ALA A 25 3.78 4.51 -4.99
CA ALA A 25 3.77 5.32 -3.77
C ALA A 25 3.24 6.74 -4.04
N VAL A 26 3.42 7.26 -5.26
CA VAL A 26 2.80 8.53 -5.69
C VAL A 26 1.31 8.32 -5.99
N ALA A 27 0.96 7.26 -6.72
CA ALA A 27 -0.43 6.98 -7.10
C ALA A 27 -1.34 6.60 -5.91
N HIS A 28 -0.76 6.06 -4.84
CA HIS A 28 -1.49 5.63 -3.64
C HIS A 28 -1.16 6.46 -2.40
N SER A 29 -0.48 7.59 -2.56
CA SER A 29 -0.11 8.50 -1.47
C SER A 29 0.41 7.77 -0.22
N GLY A 30 1.39 6.89 -0.40
CA GLY A 30 1.91 6.10 0.72
C GLY A 30 3.02 5.16 0.32
N ALA A 31 4.08 5.11 1.12
CA ALA A 31 5.21 4.24 0.85
C ALA A 31 4.90 2.79 1.26
N TRP A 32 5.17 1.82 0.40
CA TRP A 32 4.89 0.41 0.68
C TRP A 32 5.80 -0.50 -0.14
N TRP A 33 5.76 -1.80 0.17
CA TRP A 33 6.25 -2.85 -0.72
C TRP A 33 5.26 -3.06 -1.87
N HIS A 34 5.10 -2.03 -2.71
CA HIS A 34 4.19 -2.06 -3.86
C HIS A 34 4.75 -2.97 -4.95
N SER A 35 3.99 -4.00 -5.34
CA SER A 35 4.31 -4.81 -6.51
C SER A 35 3.80 -4.13 -7.78
N ASP A 36 2.62 -4.53 -8.26
CA ASP A 36 1.87 -3.85 -9.33
C ASP A 36 0.84 -2.90 -8.68
N CYS A 37 1.36 -1.97 -7.86
CA CYS A 37 0.65 -1.08 -6.93
C CYS A 37 -0.18 -1.76 -5.83
N GLY A 38 -0.75 -2.92 -6.09
CA GLY A 38 -1.38 -3.79 -5.11
C GLY A 38 -2.67 -3.24 -4.51
N ASN A 39 -3.34 -4.09 -3.73
CA ASN A 39 -4.62 -3.77 -3.08
C ASN A 39 -4.47 -3.50 -1.57
N THR A 40 -3.23 -3.40 -1.10
CA THR A 40 -2.90 -3.18 0.29
C THR A 40 -1.90 -2.05 0.37
N ASN A 41 -2.23 -1.03 1.16
CA ASN A 41 -1.35 0.06 1.52
C ASN A 41 -1.70 0.47 2.95
N LEU A 42 -0.93 -0.03 3.92
CA LEU A 42 -1.14 0.33 5.33
C LEU A 42 -0.55 1.70 5.68
N ASN A 43 0.23 2.28 4.76
CA ASN A 43 0.89 3.58 4.91
C ASN A 43 0.27 4.65 3.99
N GLY A 44 -0.92 4.39 3.46
CA GLY A 44 -1.66 5.36 2.65
C GLY A 44 -2.25 6.47 3.51
N ASP A 45 -2.72 7.52 2.86
CA ASP A 45 -3.40 8.62 3.54
C ASP A 45 -4.63 8.14 4.33
N TYR A 46 -4.89 8.79 5.46
CA TYR A 46 -6.11 8.54 6.24
C TYR A 46 -7.29 9.30 5.64
N SER A 47 -7.68 8.93 4.43
CA SER A 47 -8.82 9.45 3.69
C SER A 47 -9.90 8.38 3.51
N PHE A 48 -11.16 8.82 3.39
CA PHE A 48 -12.32 7.94 3.20
C PHE A 48 -12.81 7.91 1.74
N ASP A 49 -12.20 8.70 0.83
CA ASP A 49 -12.89 9.18 -0.38
C ASP A 49 -12.31 8.72 -1.73
N ASP A 50 -11.22 7.95 -1.79
CA ASP A 50 -10.49 7.75 -3.05
C ASP A 50 -10.04 6.30 -3.34
N GLY A 51 -10.21 5.36 -2.41
CA GLY A 51 -9.74 3.96 -2.59
C GLY A 51 -8.21 3.81 -2.58
N TYR A 52 -7.49 4.89 -2.25
CA TYR A 52 -6.03 4.95 -2.21
C TYR A 52 -5.46 5.16 -0.80
N GLY A 53 -6.31 5.53 0.16
CA GLY A 53 -5.95 5.60 1.58
C GLY A 53 -5.61 4.26 2.24
N VAL A 54 -5.51 4.27 3.58
CA VAL A 54 -5.17 3.09 4.39
C VAL A 54 -6.09 1.91 4.06
N LYS A 55 -5.55 0.90 3.38
CA LYS A 55 -6.32 -0.26 2.93
C LYS A 55 -5.57 -1.56 3.14
N TRP A 56 -6.32 -2.59 3.48
CA TRP A 56 -5.88 -3.97 3.44
C TRP A 56 -6.96 -4.73 2.69
N ILE A 57 -6.72 -5.10 1.42
CA ILE A 57 -7.68 -5.79 0.54
C ILE A 57 -9.09 -5.24 0.80
N VAL A 58 -9.45 -4.10 0.16
CA VAL A 58 -10.70 -3.35 0.35
C VAL A 58 -11.80 -4.21 0.96
N ASP A 59 -12.39 -3.75 2.08
CA ASP A 59 -13.40 -4.56 2.77
C ASP A 59 -14.54 -4.93 1.78
N LYS A 60 -15.39 -5.89 2.15
CA LYS A 60 -16.52 -6.33 1.30
C LYS A 60 -17.43 -5.18 0.80
N ASN A 61 -17.31 -3.99 1.39
CA ASN A 61 -18.08 -2.79 1.08
C ASN A 61 -17.23 -1.70 0.40
N GLY A 62 -15.94 -1.94 0.11
CA GLY A 62 -15.04 -1.00 -0.54
C GLY A 62 -14.40 0.06 0.38
N ASN A 63 -14.52 -0.05 1.71
CA ASN A 63 -14.08 0.99 2.63
C ASN A 63 -12.58 0.91 2.97
N THR A 64 -12.00 2.08 3.28
CA THR A 64 -10.68 2.21 3.91
C THR A 64 -10.74 1.85 5.41
N MET A 65 -9.61 1.44 5.97
CA MET A 65 -9.51 1.04 7.36
C MET A 65 -9.39 2.26 8.28
N ARG A 66 -10.10 2.22 9.42
CA ARG A 66 -10.06 3.30 10.44
C ARG A 66 -8.91 3.19 11.42
N GLU A 67 -8.30 2.01 11.51
CA GLU A 67 -7.17 1.77 12.40
C GLU A 67 -6.35 0.61 11.82
N ASN A 68 -5.02 0.74 11.87
CA ASN A 68 -4.11 -0.32 11.46
C ASN A 68 -2.85 -0.30 12.33
N ILE A 69 -2.40 -1.48 12.76
CA ILE A 69 -1.18 -1.61 13.55
C ILE A 69 -0.42 -2.84 13.08
N MET A 70 0.83 -2.65 12.67
CA MET A 70 1.77 -3.74 12.41
C MET A 70 2.58 -4.01 13.68
N LYS A 71 2.60 -5.26 14.15
CA LYS A 71 3.35 -5.66 15.35
C LYS A 71 4.21 -6.87 15.02
N PHE A 72 5.45 -6.84 15.49
CA PHE A 72 6.36 -7.98 15.45
C PHE A 72 6.50 -8.55 16.86
N LYS A 73 6.70 -9.86 16.96
CA LYS A 73 7.03 -10.54 18.22
C LYS A 73 8.33 -11.30 18.01
N CYS A 74 9.25 -11.19 18.97
CA CYS A 74 10.44 -12.03 18.99
C CYS A 74 10.03 -13.50 19.01
N VAL A 75 10.61 -14.28 18.10
CA VAL A 75 10.48 -15.74 18.05
C VAL A 75 11.51 -16.40 18.94
#